data_AF-A0A944XS16-F1
#
_entry.id   AF-A0A944XS16-F1
#
_cell.length_a   1.000
_cell.length_b   1.000
_cell.length_c   1.000
_cell.angle_alpha   90.00
_cell.angle_beta   90.00
_cell.angle_gamma   90.00
#
_symmetry.space_group_name_H-M   'P 1'
#
loop_
_entity.id
_entity.type
_entity.pdbx_description
1 polymer ?
#
loop_
_entity_poly.entity_id
_entity_poly.type
_entity_poly.pdbx_seq_one_letter_code
_entity_poly.pdbx_strand_id
1 'polypeptide(L)' 'LMGLIAADEAQTLVAEHGAQYLIETQKETGDFSGSWWEDEFTGTGFPIHFFIKYHMYQHFFPLMALSRYRRYLVLD' A
#
# COMPACT_ATOMS: atom_id res chain seq x y z
N LEU A 1 0.25 5.50 -4.75
CA LEU A 1 -0.31 4.52 -5.71
C LEU A 1 -1.81 4.73 -5.98
N MET A 2 -2.71 4.47 -5.03
CA MET A 2 -4.16 4.56 -5.29
C MET A 2 -4.63 5.93 -5.83
N GLY A 3 -4.03 7.04 -5.37
CA GLY A 3 -4.29 8.36 -5.92
C GLY A 3 -3.86 8.52 -7.38
N LEU A 4 -2.71 7.97 -7.77
CA LEU A 4 -2.23 7.97 -9.16
C LEU A 4 -3.19 7.17 -10.05
N ILE A 5 -3.63 6.01 -9.60
CA ILE A 5 -4.62 5.20 -10.33
C ILE A 5 -5.93 5.97 -10.52
N ALA A 6 -6.40 6.68 -9.48
CA ALA A 6 -7.61 7.49 -9.57
C ALA A 6 -7.46 8.71 -10.50
N ALA A 7 -6.22 9.15 -10.75
CA ALA A 7 -5.89 10.25 -11.64
C ALA A 7 -5.55 9.79 -13.08
N ASP A 8 -5.77 8.52 -13.42
CA ASP A 8 -5.42 7.93 -14.72
C ASP A 8 -3.90 7.89 -15.00
N GLU A 9 -3.09 7.91 -13.94
CA GLU A 9 -1.62 7.90 -14.01
C GLU A 9 -1.01 6.54 -13.64
N ALA A 10 -1.78 5.46 -13.77
CA ALA A 10 -1.32 4.12 -13.40
C ALA A 10 -0.21 3.60 -14.32
N GLN A 11 -0.11 4.03 -15.58
CA GLN A 11 0.96 3.58 -16.50
C GLN A 11 2.26 4.38 -16.36
N THR A 12 2.38 5.24 -15.34
CA THR A 12 3.61 6.00 -15.09
C THR A 12 4.66 5.13 -14.38
N LEU A 13 5.94 5.40 -14.62
CA LEU A 13 7.05 4.75 -13.90
C LEU A 13 6.93 4.91 -12.38
N VAL A 14 6.34 6.02 -11.90
CA VAL A 14 6.13 6.27 -10.47
C VAL A 14 5.08 5.32 -9.88
N ALA A 15 4.01 5.04 -10.62
CA ALA A 15 3.01 4.06 -10.19
C ALA A 15 3.58 2.63 -10.20
N GLU A 16 4.34 2.28 -11.24
CA GLU A 16 5.04 1.00 -11.34
C GLU A 16 5.99 0.77 -10.16
N HIS A 17 6.88 1.73 -9.89
CA HIS A 17 7.80 1.64 -8.75
C HIS A 17 7.05 1.53 -7.41
N GLY A 18 5.93 2.24 -7.26
CA GLY A 18 5.10 2.14 -6.07
C GLY A 18 4.49 0.74 -5.89
N ALA A 19 4.05 0.10 -6.97
CA ALA A 19 3.54 -1.28 -6.93
C ALA A 19 4.68 -2.27 -6.65
N GLN A 20 5.83 -2.11 -7.31
CA GLN A 20 7.01 -2.94 -7.12
C GLN A 20 7.50 -2.90 -5.67
N TYR A 21 7.59 -1.71 -5.06
CA TYR A 21 7.95 -1.56 -3.65
C TYR A 21 7.04 -2.38 -2.73
N LEU A 22 5.72 -2.37 -2.97
CA LEU A 22 4.79 -3.16 -2.16
C LEU A 22 5.01 -4.66 -2.35
N ILE A 23 5.33 -5.13 -3.56
CA ILE A 23 5.63 -6.55 -3.80
C ILE A 23 6.92 -6.94 -3.08
N GLU A 24 7.99 -6.17 -3.24
CA GLU A 24 9.32 -6.45 -2.68
C GLU A 24 9.37 -6.41 -1.15
N THR A 25 8.52 -5.58 -0.52
CA THR A 25 8.47 -5.44 0.93
C THR A 25 7.45 -6.36 1.60
N GLN A 26 6.71 -7.16 0.83
CA GLN A 26 5.83 -8.19 1.38
C GLN A 26 6.69 -9.31 1.98
N LYS A 27 6.32 -9.76 3.19
CA LYS A 27 6.98 -10.92 3.81
C LYS A 27 6.73 -12.16 2.97
N GLU A 28 7.80 -12.75 2.45
CA GLU A 28 7.69 -13.96 1.63
C GLU A 28 7.45 -15.23 2.47
N THR A 29 8.05 -15.31 3.66
CA THR A 29 8.09 -16.56 4.45
C THR A 29 7.81 -16.34 5.95
N GLY A 30 7.57 -17.44 6.68
CA GLY A 30 7.28 -17.45 8.11
C GLY A 30 5.80 -17.25 8.45
N ASP A 31 5.48 -17.16 9.75
CA ASP A 31 4.11 -17.10 10.28
C ASP A 31 3.29 -15.90 9.77
N PHE A 32 3.96 -14.88 9.26
CA PHE A 32 3.36 -13.67 8.71
C PHE A 32 3.62 -13.52 7.20
N SER A 33 3.83 -14.63 6.48
CA SER A 33 3.94 -14.63 5.02
C SER A 33 2.70 -13.97 4.38
N GLY A 34 2.92 -13.17 3.35
CA GLY A 34 1.89 -12.36 2.68
C GLY A 34 1.55 -11.05 3.39
N SER A 35 2.15 -10.77 4.55
CA SER A 35 1.93 -9.55 5.32
C SER A 35 2.97 -8.48 5.00
N TRP A 36 2.68 -7.22 5.35
CA TRP A 36 3.67 -6.15 5.43
C TRP A 36 3.94 -5.83 6.89
N TRP A 37 5.11 -5.28 7.16
CA TRP A 37 5.47 -4.72 8.45
C TRP A 37 5.53 -3.20 8.34
N GLU A 38 4.89 -2.50 9.27
CA GLU A 38 4.94 -1.05 9.46
C GLU A 38 5.19 -0.79 10.94
N ASP A 39 6.28 -0.13 11.28
CA ASP A 39 6.55 0.25 12.68
C ASP A 39 5.87 1.58 13.02
N GLU A 40 5.79 2.45 12.02
CA GLU A 40 5.31 3.82 12.07
C GLU A 40 3.80 3.92 12.36
N PHE A 41 3.40 5.06 12.91
CA PHE A 41 2.00 5.37 13.17
C PHE A 41 1.47 6.21 12.02
N THR A 42 0.48 5.69 11.30
CA THR A 42 -0.11 6.32 10.11
C THR A 42 -1.49 6.95 10.38
N GLY A 43 -2.05 6.75 11.59
CA GLY A 43 -3.26 7.42 12.06
C GLY A 43 -2.95 8.64 12.90
N THR A 44 -3.71 9.73 12.71
CA THR A 44 -3.66 10.92 13.57
C THR A 44 -4.91 10.95 14.45
N GLY A 45 -4.75 11.02 15.77
CA GLY A 45 -5.86 11.25 16.69
C GLY A 45 -5.95 12.74 17.05
N PHE A 46 -4.97 13.24 17.80
CA PHE A 46 -4.78 14.68 18.02
C PHE A 46 -3.47 15.10 17.38
N PRO A 47 -3.50 15.98 16.35
CA PRO A 47 -2.28 16.44 15.69
C PRO A 47 -1.22 16.84 16.71
N ILE A 48 0.03 16.44 16.45
CA ILE A 48 1.24 16.66 17.27
C ILE A 48 1.24 16.10 18.71
N HIS A 49 0.10 15.65 19.24
CA HIS A 49 -0.02 15.21 20.63
C HIS A 49 -0.33 13.71 20.78
N PHE A 50 -1.00 13.11 19.79
CA PHE A 50 -1.45 11.73 19.87
C PHE A 50 -1.63 11.11 18.48
N PHE A 51 -0.89 10.03 18.24
CA PHE A 51 -0.93 9.25 17.00
C PHE A 51 -1.49 7.85 17.27
N ILE A 52 -2.15 7.28 16.27
CA ILE A 52 -2.82 5.98 16.34
C ILE A 52 -2.15 5.00 15.38
N LYS A 53 -1.82 3.81 15.88
CA LYS A 53 -1.43 2.69 15.04
C LYS A 53 -2.66 1.89 14.67
N TYR A 54 -3.12 2.04 13.43
CA TYR A 54 -4.11 1.14 12.87
C TYR A 54 -3.41 -0.14 12.39
N HIS A 55 -3.34 -1.15 13.25
CA HIS A 55 -2.56 -2.38 12.98
C HIS A 55 -2.85 -3.08 11.65
N MET A 56 -4.04 -2.87 11.08
CA MET A 56 -4.43 -3.51 9.81
C MET A 56 -4.17 -2.63 8.58
N TYR A 57 -3.76 -1.37 8.74
CA TYR A 57 -3.47 -0.47 7.60
C TYR A 57 -2.33 -1.00 6.73
N GLN A 58 -1.28 -1.53 7.37
CA GLN A 58 -0.17 -2.21 6.70
C GLN A 58 -0.64 -3.40 5.84
N HIS A 59 -1.83 -3.96 6.02
CA HIS A 59 -2.34 -5.04 5.16
C HIS A 59 -3.39 -4.54 4.17
N PHE A 60 -4.36 -3.76 4.66
CA PHE A 60 -5.50 -3.34 3.86
C PHE A 60 -5.09 -2.41 2.72
N PHE A 61 -4.21 -1.44 2.98
CA PHE A 61 -3.83 -0.46 1.97
C PHE A 61 -2.97 -1.06 0.85
N PRO A 62 -1.92 -1.85 1.11
CA PRO A 62 -1.17 -2.53 0.06
C PRO A 62 -2.05 -3.43 -0.81
N LEU A 63 -2.91 -4.25 -0.19
CA LEU A 63 -3.82 -5.14 -0.92
C LEU A 63 -4.79 -4.35 -1.80
N MET A 64 -5.41 -3.28 -1.29
CA MET A 64 -6.30 -2.44 -2.08
C MET A 64 -5.57 -1.77 -3.24
N ALA A 65 -4.35 -1.28 -3.01
CA ALA A 65 -3.55 -0.59 -4.02
C ALA A 65 -3.13 -1.54 -5.15
N LEU A 66 -2.55 -2.70 -4.81
CA LEU A 66 -2.14 -3.71 -5.78
C LEU A 66 -3.35 -4.29 -6.54
N SER A 67 -4.48 -4.51 -5.87
CA SER A 67 -5.70 -5.00 -6.53
C SER A 67 -6.24 -4.02 -7.56
N ARG A 68 -6.26 -2.71 -7.23
CA ARG A 68 -6.67 -1.65 -8.15
C ARG A 68 -5.70 -1.49 -9.31
N TYR A 69 -4.39 -1.56 -9.02
CA TYR A 69 -3.34 -1.48 -10.02
C TYR A 69 -3.45 -2.61 -11.04
N ARG A 70 -3.55 -3.87 -10.57
CA ARG A 70 -3.78 -5.04 -11.41
C ARG A 70 -5.04 -4.89 -12.26
N ARG A 71 -6.14 -4.41 -11.67
CA ARG A 71 -7.40 -4.22 -12.41
C ARG A 71 -7.25 -3.19 -13.52
N TYR A 72 -6.56 -2.09 -13.26
CA TYR A 72 -6.28 -1.05 -14.26
C TYR A 72 -5.51 -1.66 -15.46
N LEU A 73 -4.41 -2.38 -15.20
CA LEU A 73 -3.58 -3.00 -16.24
C LEU A 73 -4.26 -4.09 -17.09
N VAL A 74 -5.39 -4.64 -16.62
CA VAL A 74 -6.14 -5.69 -17.35
C VAL A 74 -7.28 -5.08 -18.19
N LEU A 75 -7.69 -3.85 -17.90
CA LEU A 75 -8.82 -3.18 -18.56
C LEU A 75 -8.39 -2.21 -19.66
N ASP A 76 -7.13 -1.75 -19.64
CA ASP A 76 -6.46 -1.06 -20.75
C ASP A 76 -5.82 -2.07 -21.72
#